data_AF-A0A3E0QR92-F1
#
_entry.id   AF-A0A3E0QR92-F1
#
_cell.length_a   1.000
_cell.length_b   1.000
_cell.length_c   1.000
_cell.angle_alpha   90.00
_cell.angle_beta   90.00
_cell.angle_gamma   90.00
#
_symmetry.space_group_name_H-M   'P 1'
#
loop_
_entity.id
_entity.type
_entity.pdbx_description
1 polymer ?
#
loop_
_entity_poly.entity_id
_entity_poly.type
_entity_poly.pdbx_seq_one_letter_code
_entity_poly.pdbx_strand_id
1 'polypeptide(L)' 'MAELNASFTDAARAREAQRKLEALRAAAVRPDDGGMSLTATVDDAIVEQATRLIETHGGTAEWH' A
#
# COMPACT_ATOMS: atom_id res chain seq x y z
N MET A 1 9.56 -3.21 -11.47
CA MET A 1 9.15 -2.51 -10.24
C MET A 1 7.93 -1.71 -10.62
N ALA A 2 6.86 -1.84 -9.85
CA ALA A 2 5.59 -1.17 -10.08
C ALA A 2 5.35 -0.11 -9.00
N GLU A 3 4.68 0.98 -9.37
CA GLU A 3 4.19 1.95 -8.40
C GLU A 3 2.77 1.57 -7.98
N LEU A 4 2.58 1.31 -6.69
CA LEU A 4 1.34 0.91 -6.07
C LEU A 4 0.74 2.09 -5.31
N ASN A 5 -0.43 2.54 -5.75
CA ASN A 5 -1.21 3.58 -5.10
C ASN A 5 -2.38 2.94 -4.35
N ALA A 6 -2.49 3.24 -3.07
CA ALA A 6 -3.50 2.68 -2.19
C ALA A 6 -4.30 3.79 -1.53
N SER A 7 -5.61 3.61 -1.44
CA SER A 7 -6.52 4.53 -0.75
C SER A 7 -7.39 3.79 0.25
N PHE A 8 -7.64 4.41 1.39
CA PHE A 8 -8.36 3.85 2.52
C PHE A 8 -9.43 4.82 2.99
N THR A 9 -10.51 4.29 3.55
CA THR A 9 -11.59 5.08 4.14
C THR A 9 -11.28 5.55 5.57
N ASP A 10 -10.19 5.06 6.15
CA ASP A 10 -9.77 5.35 7.52
C ASP A 10 -8.23 5.38 7.64
N ALA A 11 -7.72 6.39 8.33
CA ALA A 11 -6.27 6.60 8.47
C ALA A 11 -5.58 5.54 9.36
N ALA A 12 -6.30 4.90 10.28
CA ALA A 12 -5.72 3.80 11.06
C ALA A 12 -5.50 2.57 10.17
N ARG A 13 -6.42 2.28 9.25
CA ARG A 13 -6.26 1.22 8.24
C ARG A 13 -5.10 1.49 7.29
N ALA A 14 -4.96 2.73 6.81
CA ALA A 14 -3.83 3.13 5.98
C ALA A 14 -2.48 2.91 6.69
N ARG A 15 -2.37 3.31 7.96
CA ARG A 15 -1.16 3.07 8.77
C ARG A 15 -0.88 1.59 9.05
N GLU A 16 -1.93 0.79 9.20
CA GLU A 16 -1.76 -0.67 9.36
C GLU A 16 -1.25 -1.30 8.06
N ALA A 17 -1.83 -0.94 6.92
CA ALA A 17 -1.38 -1.40 5.61
C ALA A 17 0.06 -0.94 5.31
N GLN A 18 0.42 0.30 5.63
CA GLN A 18 1.79 0.81 5.51
C GLN A 18 2.78 -0.09 6.25
N ARG A 19 2.57 -0.35 7.54
CA ARG A 19 3.48 -1.18 8.35
C ARG A 19 3.63 -2.60 7.80
N LYS A 20 2.56 -3.14 7.23
CA LYS A 20 2.56 -4.47 6.62
C LYS A 20 3.27 -4.49 5.26
N LEU A 21 3.14 -3.44 4.45
CA LEU A 21 3.88 -3.29 3.19
C LEU A 21 5.37 -3.11 3.46
N GLU A 22 5.75 -2.33 4.47
CA GLU A 22 7.14 -2.19 4.92
C GLU A 22 7.72 -3.55 5.35
N ALA A 23 6.95 -4.37 6.07
CA ALA A 23 7.35 -5.73 6.44
C ALA A 23 7.51 -6.68 5.24
N LEU A 24 6.76 -6.43 4.16
CA LEU A 24 6.87 -7.15 2.88
C LEU A 24 8.04 -6.69 2.01
N ARG A 25 8.88 -5.78 2.52
CA ARG A 25 9.96 -5.13 1.77
C ARG A 25 9.47 -4.35 0.54
N ALA A 26 8.28 -3.77 0.61
CA ALA A 26 7.92 -2.71 -0.34
C ALA A 26 8.95 -1.58 -0.24
N ALA A 27 9.52 -1.18 -1.37
CA ALA A 27 10.44 -0.06 -1.45
C ALA A 27 9.67 1.25 -1.34
N ALA A 28 10.13 2.16 -0.49
CA ALA A 28 9.62 3.54 -0.40
C ALA A 28 8.09 3.68 -0.23
N VAL A 29 7.55 3.16 0.88
CA VAL A 29 6.15 3.44 1.26
C VAL A 29 6.05 4.88 1.78
N ARG A 30 5.26 5.72 1.11
CA ARG A 30 5.02 7.11 1.46
C ARG A 30 3.54 7.36 1.68
N PRO A 31 3.10 7.74 2.89
CA PRO A 31 1.75 8.20 3.11
C PRO A 31 1.53 9.59 2.49
N ASP A 32 0.31 9.86 2.05
CA ASP A 32 -0.19 11.20 1.73
C ASP A 32 -0.34 12.07 3.00
N ASP A 33 -0.39 13.38 2.83
CA ASP A 33 -0.56 14.41 3.87
C ASP A 33 -1.83 14.16 4.71
N GLY A 34 -2.88 13.60 4.10
CA GLY A 34 -4.12 13.21 4.77
C GLY A 34 -4.08 11.86 5.50
N GLY A 35 -3.02 11.06 5.30
CA GLY A 35 -2.85 9.74 5.91
C GLY A 35 -3.91 8.69 5.54
N MET A 36 -4.72 8.96 4.52
CA MET A 36 -5.75 8.05 3.99
C MET A 36 -5.32 7.34 2.71
N SER A 37 -4.25 7.80 2.08
CA SER A 37 -3.66 7.17 0.91
C SER A 37 -2.16 6.97 1.13
N LEU A 38 -1.59 6.00 0.43
CA LEU A 38 -0.15 5.78 0.39
C LEU A 38 0.29 5.34 -1.01
N THR A 39 1.52 5.70 -1.35
CA THR A 39 2.21 5.26 -2.56
C THR A 39 3.38 4.39 -2.14
N ALA A 40 3.56 3.23 -2.77
CA ALA A 40 4.65 2.32 -2.51
C ALA A 40 5.26 1.83 -3.82
N THR A 41 6.59 1.73 -3.90
CA THR A 41 7.26 1.06 -5.01
C THR A 41 7.47 -0.40 -4.65
N VAL A 42 6.89 -1.32 -5.41
CA VAL A 42 6.99 -2.76 -5.13
C VAL A 42 7.67 -3.49 -6.28
N ASP A 43 8.32 -4.61 -5.97
CA ASP A 43 8.82 -5.50 -7.01
C ASP A 43 7.64 -6.18 -7.72
N ASP A 44 7.75 -6.42 -9.03
CA ASP A 44 6.68 -7.05 -9.81
C ASP A 44 6.37 -8.46 -9.29
N ALA A 45 7.35 -9.13 -8.67
CA ALA A 45 7.15 -10.44 -8.05
C ALA A 45 6.21 -10.40 -6.82
N ILE A 46 6.02 -9.23 -6.19
CA ILE A 46 5.20 -9.08 -4.98
C ILE A 46 4.01 -8.12 -5.16
N VAL A 47 3.83 -7.50 -6.34
CA VAL A 47 2.77 -6.51 -6.60
C VAL A 47 1.37 -7.06 -6.35
N GLU A 48 1.11 -8.29 -6.77
CA GLU A 48 -0.16 -8.99 -6.54
C GLU A 48 -0.41 -9.23 -5.05
N GLN A 49 0.63 -9.63 -4.31
CA GLN A 49 0.53 -9.87 -2.87
C GLN A 49 0.32 -8.57 -2.09
N ALA A 50 0.99 -7.49 -2.49
CA ALA A 50 0.83 -6.16 -1.91
C ALA A 50 -0.58 -5.60 -2.16
N THR A 51 -1.08 -5.72 -3.39
CA THR A 51 -2.46 -5.36 -3.79
C THR A 51 -3.48 -6.08 -2.91
N ARG A 52 -3.36 -7.41 -2.81
CA ARG A 52 -4.30 -8.21 -2.01
C ARG A 52 -4.25 -7.87 -0.52
N LEU A 53 -3.09 -7.50 0.01
CA LEU A 53 -2.96 -7.05 1.39
C LEU A 53 -3.77 -5.76 1.63
N ILE A 54 -3.65 -4.78 0.73
CA ILE A 54 -4.40 -3.52 0.81
C ILE A 54 -5.91 -3.80 0.78
N GLU A 55 -6.37 -4.62 -0.17
CA GLU A 55 -7.78 -4.99 -0.30
C GLU A 55 -8.32 -5.73 0.92
N THR A 56 -7.55 -6.66 1.48
CA THR A 56 -7.92 -7.40 2.71
C THR A 56 -8.06 -6.46 3.91
N HIS A 57 -7.32 -5.35 3.93
CA HIS A 57 -7.42 -4.32 4.96
C HIS A 57 -8.42 -3.20 4.62
N GLY A 58 -9.23 -3.40 3.58
CA GLY A 58 -10.32 -2.52 3.18
C GLY A 58 -9.85 -1.23 2.53
N GLY A 59 -8.66 -1.23 1.92
CA GLY A 59 -8.24 -0.21 0.97
C GLY A 59 -8.47 -0.68 -0.47
N THR A 60 -8.38 0.26 -1.40
CA THR A 60 -8.35 -0.01 -2.84
C THR A 60 -6.93 0.23 -3.34
N ALA A 61 -6.44 -0.62 -4.22
CA ALA A 61 -5.08 -0.55 -4.75
C ALA A 61 -5.09 -0.50 -6.28
N GLU A 62 -4.29 0.38 -6.86
CA GLU A 62 -4.02 0.46 -8.30
C GLU A 62 -2.51 0.51 -8.51
N TRP A 63 -2.00 -0.22 -9.50
CA TRP A 63 -0.57 -0.25 -9.81
C TRP A 63 -0.31 -0.05 -11.30
N HIS A 64 0.83 0.57 -11.62
CA HIS A 64 1.28 0.86 -12.98
C HIS A 64 2.80 0.78 -13.13
#